data_AF-A0A6C0L6C8-F1
#
_entry.id   AF-A0A6C0L6C8-F1
#
_cell.length_a   1.000
_cell.length_b   1.000
_cell.length_c   1.000
_cell.angle_alpha   90.00
_cell.angle_beta   90.00
_cell.angle_gamma   90.00
#
_symmetry.space_group_name_H-M   'P 1'
#
loop_
_entity.id
_entity.type
_entity.pdbx_description
1 polymer ?
#
loop_
_entity_poly.entity_id
_entity_poly.type
_entity_poly.pdbx_seq_one_letter_code
_entity_poly.pdbx_strand_id
1 'polypeptide(L)'
;MKGYHMYFILLKVLVVIQTILIIFKLEKANHLTYVISDTMFKLSIGAFIIYFFLTTTIPGTEFHDMIVLYYAGVLLIFDAVYTGVPEILKHVGINPPSWMAVLN
;
A
#
# COMPACT_ATOMS: atom_id res chain seq x y z
N MET A 1 26.27 4.22 -2.84
CA MET A 1 25.05 3.40 -2.63
C MET A 1 23.85 4.30 -2.85
N LYS A 2 23.05 4.03 -3.89
CA LYS A 2 21.96 4.94 -4.26
C LYS A 2 20.82 4.81 -3.24
N GLY A 3 20.23 5.94 -2.82
CA GLY A 3 19.32 6.03 -1.65
C GLY A 3 18.10 5.12 -1.67
N TYR A 4 17.69 4.64 -2.85
CA TYR A 4 16.61 3.68 -3.01
C TYR A 4 16.86 2.31 -2.35
N HIS A 5 18.11 1.94 -2.02
CA HIS A 5 18.38 0.67 -1.35
C HIS A 5 17.87 0.61 0.09
N MET A 6 17.95 1.70 0.86
CA MET A 6 17.39 1.72 2.23
C MET A 6 15.87 1.60 2.21
N TYR A 7 15.23 2.31 1.29
CA TYR A 7 13.78 2.24 1.13
C TYR A 7 13.33 0.82 0.72
N PHE A 8 14.11 0.14 -0.14
CA PHE A 8 13.88 -1.26 -0.50
C PHE A 8 13.96 -2.22 0.69
N ILE A 9 14.89 -1.99 1.63
CA ILE A 9 15.02 -2.80 2.83
C ILE A 9 13.79 -2.62 3.71
N LEU A 10 13.34 -1.38 3.92
CA LEU A 10 12.12 -1.10 4.66
C LEU A 10 10.90 -1.76 4.01
N LEU A 11 10.79 -1.70 2.68
CA LEU A 11 9.72 -2.36 1.94
C LEU A 11 9.72 -3.87 2.13
N LYS A 12 10.89 -4.52 2.04
CA LYS A 12 11.03 -5.96 2.26
C LYS A 12 10.59 -6.35 3.67
N VAL A 13 10.96 -5.57 4.68
CA VAL A 13 10.53 -5.80 6.06
C VAL A 13 9.01 -5.69 6.20
N LEU A 14 8.39 -4.67 5.60
CA LEU A 14 6.93 -4.52 5.58
C LEU A 14 6.25 -5.71 4.87
N VAL A 15 6.76 -6.14 3.70
CA VAL A 15 6.24 -7.33 2.98
C VAL A 15 6.32 -8.58 3.84
N VAL A 16 7.44 -8.79 4.54
CA VAL A 16 7.62 -9.96 5.41
C VAL A 16 6.63 -9.93 6.56
N ILE A 17 6.44 -8.79 7.22
CA ILE A 17 5.46 -8.61 8.30
C ILE A 17 4.03 -8.89 7.77
N GLN A 18 3.67 -8.33 6.62
CA GLN A 18 2.38 -8.58 5.96
C GLN A 18 2.16 -10.07 5.70
N THR A 19 3.18 -10.71 5.14
CA THR A 19 3.13 -12.11 4.73
C THR A 19 2.94 -13.00 5.94
N ILE A 20 3.63 -12.71 7.04
CA ILE A 20 3.46 -13.41 8.32
C ILE A 20 2.05 -13.20 8.86
N LEU A 21 1.55 -11.97 8.93
CA LEU A 21 0.20 -11.68 9.44
C LEU A 21 -0.89 -12.41 8.64
N ILE A 22 -0.77 -12.44 7.31
CA ILE A 22 -1.71 -13.11 6.40
C ILE A 22 -1.62 -14.64 6.54
N ILE A 23 -0.43 -15.23 6.46
CA ILE A 23 -0.24 -16.69 6.47
C ILE A 23 -0.73 -17.29 7.78
N PHE A 24 -0.39 -16.66 8.90
CA PHE A 24 -0.74 -17.18 10.21
C PHE A 24 -2.18 -16.88 10.62
N LYS A 25 -2.93 -16.11 9.81
CA LYS A 25 -4.27 -15.61 10.14
C LYS A 25 -4.35 -15.07 11.57
N LEU A 26 -3.24 -14.52 12.06
CA LEU A 26 -3.04 -14.14 13.46
C LEU A 26 -3.97 -13.00 13.86
N GLU A 27 -4.49 -12.26 12.88
CA GLU A 27 -5.45 -11.18 13.09
C GLU A 27 -6.69 -11.39 12.20
N LYS A 28 -7.89 -11.34 12.82
CA LYS A 28 -9.15 -11.24 12.08
C LYS A 28 -9.18 -9.90 11.36
N ALA A 29 -9.79 -9.82 10.17
CA ALA A 29 -9.90 -8.61 9.37
C ALA A 29 -10.42 -7.37 10.14
N ASN A 30 -11.16 -7.55 11.24
CA ASN A 30 -11.65 -6.48 12.11
C ASN A 30 -10.68 -5.99 13.19
N HIS A 31 -9.46 -6.52 13.28
CA HIS A 31 -8.50 -6.04 14.27
C HIS A 31 -7.84 -4.76 13.76
N LEU A 32 -7.93 -3.67 14.53
CA LEU A 32 -7.39 -2.36 14.16
C LEU A 32 -5.93 -2.42 13.69
N THR A 33 -5.10 -3.24 14.35
CA THR A 33 -3.69 -3.43 14.01
C THR A 33 -3.51 -3.96 12.58
N TYR A 34 -4.37 -4.89 12.15
CA TYR A 34 -4.34 -5.47 10.81
C TYR A 34 -4.67 -4.41 9.77
N VAL A 35 -5.76 -3.66 9.98
CA VAL A 35 -6.20 -2.60 9.07
C VAL A 35 -5.12 -1.52 8.93
N ILE A 36 -4.48 -1.14 10.04
CA ILE A 36 -3.36 -0.18 10.02
C ILE A 36 -2.18 -0.75 9.22
N SER A 37 -1.76 -1.99 9.51
CA SER A 37 -0.64 -2.62 8.80
C SER A 37 -0.94 -2.79 7.31
N ASP A 38 -2.16 -3.19 6.95
CA ASP A 38 -2.64 -3.34 5.57
C ASP A 38 -2.63 -2.02 4.81
N THR A 39 -3.17 -0.98 5.43
CA THR A 39 -3.19 0.38 4.87
C THR A 39 -1.78 0.91 4.66
N MET A 40 -0.91 0.82 5.67
CA MET A 40 0.48 1.30 5.59
C MET A 40 1.27 0.57 4.52
N PHE A 41 1.02 -0.73 4.37
CA PHE A 41 1.67 -1.56 3.36
C PHE A 41 1.24 -1.20 1.94
N LYS A 42 -0.06 -1.11 1.68
CA LYS A 42 -0.61 -0.73 0.38
C LYS A 42 -0.12 0.66 -0.04
N LEU A 43 -0.11 1.63 0.89
CA LEU A 43 0.49 2.95 0.67
C LEU A 43 1.98 2.86 0.34
N SER A 44 2.74 2.07 1.10
CA SER A 44 4.19 1.95 0.92
C SER A 44 4.55 1.28 -0.41
N ILE A 45 3.89 0.18 -0.77
CA ILE A 45 4.10 -0.49 -2.05
C ILE A 45 3.64 0.40 -3.20
N GLY A 46 2.46 1.00 -3.11
CA GLY A 46 1.94 1.86 -4.17
C GLY A 46 2.88 3.04 -4.44
N ALA A 47 3.34 3.72 -3.39
CA ALA A 47 4.32 4.80 -3.50
C ALA A 47 5.66 4.31 -4.05
N PHE A 48 6.11 3.12 -3.64
CA PHE A 48 7.32 2.51 -4.16
C PHE A 48 7.25 2.22 -5.65
N ILE A 49 6.18 1.57 -6.12
CA ILE A 49 6.00 1.24 -7.53
C ILE A 49 6.04 2.52 -8.36
N ILE A 50 5.26 3.53 -7.97
CA ILE A 50 5.24 4.84 -8.64
C ILE A 50 6.63 5.45 -8.68
N TYR A 51 7.31 5.56 -7.54
CA TYR A 51 8.64 6.16 -7.46
C TYR A 51 9.69 5.37 -8.26
N PHE A 52 9.66 4.04 -8.19
CA PHE A 52 10.62 3.17 -8.85
C PHE A 52 10.51 3.28 -10.37
N PHE A 53 9.29 3.16 -10.93
CA PHE A 53 9.08 3.25 -12.38
C PHE A 53 9.21 4.68 -12.92
N LEU A 54 9.02 5.71 -12.08
CA LEU A 54 9.28 7.10 -12.47
C LEU A 54 10.77 7.44 -12.51
N THR A 55 11.58 6.79 -11.67
CA THR A 55 13.03 7.10 -11.54
C THR A 55 13.96 6.08 -12.20
N THR A 56 13.45 4.90 -12.54
CA THR A 56 14.25 3.79 -13.05
C THR A 56 13.66 3.28 -14.36
N THR A 57 14.41 3.45 -15.44
CA THR A 57 14.10 2.84 -16.73
C THR A 57 14.65 1.42 -16.75
N ILE A 58 13.78 0.42 -16.85
CA ILE A 58 14.18 -0.98 -16.96
C ILE A 58 14.45 -1.30 -18.43
N PRO A 59 15.63 -1.83 -18.79
CA PRO A 59 15.93 -2.21 -20.17
C PRO A 59 14.98 -3.31 -20.65
N GLY A 60 14.32 -3.10 -21.79
CA GLY A 60 13.43 -4.10 -22.41
C GLY A 60 11.99 -4.08 -21.89
N THR A 61 11.61 -3.14 -21.03
CA THR A 61 10.21 -2.95 -20.63
C THR A 61 9.52 -2.01 -21.61
N GLU A 62 8.41 -2.44 -22.21
CA GLU A 62 7.63 -1.60 -23.11
C GLU A 62 6.89 -0.50 -22.34
N PHE A 63 6.63 0.62 -23.01
CA PHE A 63 5.94 1.76 -22.40
C PHE A 63 4.55 1.39 -21.86
N HIS A 64 3.84 0.48 -22.54
CA HIS A 64 2.55 -0.03 -22.09
C HIS A 64 2.64 -0.76 -20.75
N ASP A 65 3.65 -1.61 -20.57
CA ASP A 65 3.87 -2.34 -19.31
C ASP A 65 4.18 -1.39 -18.16
N MET A 66 4.94 -0.33 -18.43
CA MET A 66 5.22 0.72 -17.44
C MET A 66 3.96 1.45 -16.99
N ILE A 67 3.04 1.77 -17.91
CA ILE A 67 1.75 2.40 -17.58
C ILE A 67 0.92 1.48 -16.69
N VAL A 68 0.82 0.19 -17.02
CA VAL A 68 0.05 -0.79 -16.23
C VAL A 68 0.60 -0.88 -14.81
N LEU A 69 1.92 -0.94 -14.67
CA LEU A 69 2.58 -0.98 -13.36
C LEU A 69 2.36 0.31 -12.57
N TYR A 70 2.42 1.46 -13.23
CA TYR A 70 2.13 2.74 -12.59
C TYR A 70 0.68 2.81 -12.07
N TYR A 71 -0.28 2.37 -12.89
CA TYR A 71 -1.68 2.28 -12.49
C TYR A 71 -1.90 1.30 -11.34
N ALA A 72 -1.20 0.17 -11.31
CA ALA A 72 -1.25 -0.75 -10.18
C ALA A 72 -0.81 -0.08 -8.87
N GLY A 73 0.26 0.72 -8.92
CA GLY A 73 0.71 1.50 -7.76
C GLY A 73 -0.33 2.53 -7.30
N VAL A 74 -0.95 3.25 -8.23
CA VAL A 74 -2.03 4.22 -7.93
C VAL A 74 -3.24 3.53 -7.32
N LEU A 75 -3.67 2.38 -7.87
CA LEU A 75 -4.80 1.62 -7.35
C LEU A 75 -4.57 1.13 -5.92
N LEU A 76 -3.35 0.70 -5.59
CA LEU A 76 -3.00 0.31 -4.22
C LEU A 76 -3.11 1.49 -3.23
N ILE A 77 -2.66 2.69 -3.64
CA ILE A 77 -2.82 3.90 -2.81
C ILE A 77 -4.30 4.24 -2.66
N PHE A 78 -5.08 4.18 -3.74
CA PHE A 78 -6.51 4.43 -3.69
C PHE A 78 -7.22 3.47 -2.72
N ASP A 79 -6.98 2.16 -2.83
CA ASP A 79 -7.57 1.19 -1.91
C ASP A 79 -7.18 1.47 -0.45
N ALA A 80 -5.93 1.82 -0.20
CA ALA A 80 -5.50 2.19 1.16
C ALA A 80 -6.22 3.45 1.69
N VAL A 81 -6.40 4.48 0.86
CA VAL A 81 -7.03 5.75 1.26
C VAL A 81 -8.55 5.66 1.37
N TYR A 82 -9.21 4.88 0.52
CA TYR A 82 -10.68 4.82 0.47
C TYR A 82 -11.27 3.64 1.23
N THR A 83 -10.49 2.59 1.48
CA THR A 83 -10.93 1.42 2.26
C THR A 83 -10.27 1.43 3.64
N GLY A 84 -8.94 1.49 3.67
CA GLY A 84 -8.15 1.35 4.90
C GLY A 84 -8.27 2.53 5.86
N VAL A 85 -8.01 3.76 5.39
CA VAL A 85 -8.06 4.98 6.23
C VAL A 85 -9.44 5.18 6.88
N PRO A 86 -10.58 5.05 6.18
CA PRO A 86 -11.89 5.22 6.80
C PRO A 86 -12.19 4.17 7.86
N GLU A 87 -11.73 2.93 7.66
CA GLU A 87 -11.88 1.86 8.64
C GLU A 87 -11.05 2.14 9.91
N ILE A 88 -9.83 2.67 9.76
CA ILE A 88 -9.01 3.13 10.90
C ILE A 88 -9.71 4.27 11.63
N LEU A 89 -10.23 5.28 10.90
CA LEU A 89 -10.92 6.43 11.49
C LEU A 89 -12.15 6.00 12.29
N LYS A 90 -12.96 5.09 11.74
CA LYS A 90 -14.13 4.51 12.43
C LYS A 90 -13.73 3.84 13.74
N HIS A 91 -12.63 3.10 13.77
CA HIS A 91 -12.14 2.44 14.99
C HIS A 91 -11.62 3.42 16.06
N VAL A 92 -11.12 4.58 15.65
CA VAL A 92 -10.66 5.66 16.57
C VAL A 92 -11.83 6.56 17.02
N GLY A 93 -13.04 6.33 16.52
CA GLY A 93 -14.23 7.12 16.85
C GLY A 93 -14.34 8.44 16.07
N ILE A 94 -13.57 8.58 14.98
CA ILE A 94 -13.61 9.75 14.10
C ILE A 94 -14.46 9.40 12.88
N ASN A 95 -15.46 10.23 12.58
CA ASN A 95 -16.24 10.05 11.35
C ASN A 95 -15.39 10.41 10.13
N PRO A 96 -15.22 9.48 9.16
CA PRO A 96 -14.48 9.79 7.95
C PRO A 96 -15.20 10.89 7.14
N PRO A 97 -14.46 11.76 6.44
CA PRO A 97 -15.05 12.76 5.55
C PRO A 97 -15.96 12.12 4.49
N SER A 98 -17.03 12.82 4.11
CA SER A 98 -18.05 12.32 3.18
C SER A 98 -17.50 11.88 1.82
N TRP A 99 -16.41 12.50 1.37
CA TRP A 99 -15.73 12.13 0.12
C TRP A 99 -14.91 10.85 0.20
N MET A 100 -14.59 10.34 1.41
CA MET A 100 -13.96 9.02 1.60
C MET A 100 -14.98 7.90 1.79
N ALA A 101 -16.23 8.23 2.15
CA ALA A 101 -17.28 7.26 2.49
C ALA A 101 -17.93 6.58 1.27
N VAL A 102 -17.34 6.69 0.08
CA VAL A 102 -17.98 6.36 -1.21
C VAL A 102 -18.07 4.85 -1.49
N LEU A 103 -17.41 3.99 -0.70
CA LEU A 103 -17.35 2.54 -0.95
C LEU A 103 -18.02 1.66 0.12
N ASN A 104 -19.05 2.18 0.79
CA ASN A 104 -19.80 1.43 1.81
C ASN A 104 -21.06 0.79 1.23
#